data_AF-A0A957KG85-F1
#
_entry.id   AF-A0A957KG85-F1
#
_cell.length_a   1.000
_cell.length_b   1.000
_cell.length_c   1.000
_cell.angle_alpha   90.00
_cell.angle_beta   90.00
_cell.angle_gamma   90.00
#
_symmetry.space_group_name_H-M   'P 1'
#
loop_
_entity.id
_entity.type
_entity.pdbx_description
1 polymer ?
#
loop_
_entity_poly.entity_id
_entity_poly.type
_entity_poly.pdbx_seq_one_letter_code
_entity_poly.pdbx_strand_id
1 'polypeptide(L)'
;VAYETATYATTTRDAEEVASLVGADPAQVFKTLVVDRPPQKPLLVLIPANQQLDLKKLAKVVGAKKLKMATQQVAEQLTGLQVGGISPLALMNKGFKILGDRSLQGHERVYLSSGQRGIQIKLAPADLIRVTKMQLADLV
;
A
#
# COMPACT_ATOMS: atom_id res chain seq x y z
N VAL A 1 16.84 -3.71 8.47
CA VAL A 1 16.31 -2.75 7.47
C VAL A 1 16.29 -1.42 8.17
N ALA A 2 16.98 -0.41 7.64
CA ALA A 2 16.99 0.90 8.26
C ALA A 2 15.70 1.65 7.86
N TYR A 3 15.01 2.23 8.85
CA TYR A 3 13.81 3.01 8.62
C TYR A 3 13.72 4.15 9.65
N GLU A 4 12.94 5.16 9.30
CA GLU A 4 12.53 6.25 10.18
C GLU A 4 11.02 6.21 10.35
N THR A 5 10.50 6.91 11.36
CA THR A 5 9.06 7.06 11.57
C THR A 5 8.66 8.53 11.50
N ALA A 6 7.55 8.82 10.83
CA ALA A 6 6.92 10.12 10.86
C ALA A 6 5.53 9.99 11.50
N THR A 7 5.29 10.74 12.58
CA THR A 7 4.03 10.73 13.32
C THR A 7 3.16 11.92 12.94
N TYR A 8 1.85 11.73 12.89
CA TYR A 8 0.89 12.79 12.55
C TYR A 8 -0.42 12.59 13.32
N ALA A 9 -1.21 13.67 13.46
CA ALA A 9 -2.52 13.60 14.10
C ALA A 9 -3.47 12.72 13.27
N THR A 10 -4.23 11.83 13.91
CA THR A 10 -5.16 10.91 13.24
C THR A 10 -6.49 11.57 12.88
N THR A 11 -6.44 12.77 12.30
CA THR A 11 -7.63 13.54 11.88
C THR A 11 -8.12 13.13 10.50
N THR A 12 -7.26 12.48 9.70
CA THR A 12 -7.55 12.09 8.32
C THR A 12 -7.19 10.64 8.03
N ARG A 13 -7.82 10.11 6.99
CA ARG A 13 -7.52 8.82 6.36
C ARG A 13 -7.14 8.97 4.88
N ASP A 14 -7.13 10.20 4.37
CA ASP A 14 -6.72 10.51 3.01
C ASP A 14 -5.20 10.50 2.91
N ALA A 15 -4.66 9.77 1.94
CA ALA A 15 -3.22 9.57 1.85
C ALA A 15 -2.47 10.82 1.35
N GLU A 16 -3.11 11.68 0.56
CA GLU A 16 -2.52 12.94 0.09
C GLU A 16 -2.45 13.97 1.22
N GLU A 17 -3.49 14.01 2.06
CA GLU A 17 -3.47 14.82 3.27
C GLU A 17 -2.41 14.30 4.27
N VAL A 18 -2.27 12.98 4.42
CA VAL A 18 -1.17 12.39 5.23
C VAL A 18 0.19 12.82 4.72
N ALA A 19 0.41 12.85 3.39
CA ALA A 19 1.67 13.32 2.81
C ALA A 19 2.00 14.75 3.26
N SER A 20 1.00 15.63 3.26
CA SER A 20 1.14 17.01 3.72
C SER A 20 1.48 17.07 5.23
N LEU A 21 0.81 16.25 6.05
CA LEU A 21 1.06 16.20 7.50
C LEU A 21 2.45 15.68 7.89
N VAL A 22 3.07 14.84 7.05
CA VAL A 22 4.43 14.32 7.26
C VAL A 22 5.51 15.07 6.47
N GLY A 23 5.14 16.14 5.77
CA GLY A 23 6.07 16.95 4.97
C GLY A 23 6.69 16.22 3.78
N ALA A 24 5.93 15.33 3.13
CA ALA A 24 6.38 14.54 2.00
C ALA A 24 5.60 14.88 0.71
N ASP A 25 6.22 14.62 -0.44
CA ASP A 25 5.50 14.63 -1.71
C ASP A 25 4.47 13.47 -1.72
N PRO A 26 3.20 13.70 -2.09
CA PRO A 26 2.21 12.63 -2.25
C PRO A 26 2.67 11.46 -3.15
N ALA A 27 3.55 11.70 -4.12
CA ALA A 27 4.13 10.64 -4.94
C ALA A 27 5.03 9.69 -4.13
N GLN A 28 5.64 10.16 -3.04
CA GLN A 28 6.49 9.37 -2.15
C GLN A 28 5.71 8.63 -1.06
N VAL A 29 4.44 8.95 -0.84
CA VAL A 29 3.58 8.25 0.13
C VAL A 29 2.79 7.17 -0.59
N PHE A 30 2.95 5.92 -0.17
CA PHE A 30 2.28 4.78 -0.80
C PHE A 30 1.15 4.27 0.08
N LYS A 31 -0.06 4.30 -0.47
CA LYS A 31 -1.25 3.72 0.17
C LYS A 31 -1.36 2.24 -0.17
N THR A 32 -1.75 1.44 0.83
CA THR A 32 -1.95 -0.01 0.66
C THR A 32 -3.43 -0.30 0.50
N LEU A 33 -3.81 -0.76 -0.69
CA LEU A 33 -5.16 -1.11 -1.06
C LEU A 33 -5.37 -2.62 -0.94
N VAL A 34 -6.60 -3.02 -0.64
CA VAL A 34 -7.02 -4.42 -0.66
C VAL A 34 -7.90 -4.65 -1.88
N VAL A 35 -7.49 -5.57 -2.75
CA VAL A 35 -8.23 -5.92 -3.97
C VAL A 35 -8.76 -7.34 -3.82
N ASP A 36 -10.08 -7.48 -3.89
CA ASP A 36 -10.74 -8.78 -3.79
C ASP A 36 -10.68 -9.52 -5.13
N ARG A 37 -10.41 -10.83 -5.04
CA ARG A 37 -10.26 -11.73 -6.19
C ARG A 37 -10.74 -13.14 -5.84
N PRO A 38 -12.05 -13.35 -5.60
CA PRO A 38 -12.56 -14.68 -5.30
C PRO A 38 -12.38 -15.64 -6.50
N PRO A 39 -12.12 -16.94 -6.28
CA PRO A 39 -11.98 -17.61 -4.98
C PRO A 39 -10.57 -17.49 -4.36
N GLN A 40 -9.65 -16.79 -5.01
CA GLN A 40 -8.29 -16.63 -4.49
C GLN A 40 -8.25 -15.66 -3.31
N LYS A 41 -7.15 -15.74 -2.56
CA LYS A 41 -6.86 -14.76 -1.53
C LYS A 41 -6.77 -13.34 -2.13
N PRO A 42 -7.31 -12.33 -1.43
CA PRO A 42 -7.16 -10.92 -1.81
C PRO A 42 -5.70 -10.49 -1.99
N LEU A 43 -5.50 -9.44 -2.77
CA LEU A 43 -4.20 -8.84 -3.03
C LEU A 43 -4.00 -7.62 -2.15
N LEU A 44 -2.76 -7.38 -1.73
CA LEU A 44 -2.32 -6.07 -1.24
C LEU A 44 -1.65 -5.34 -2.39
N VAL A 45 -2.06 -4.09 -2.63
CA VAL A 45 -1.59 -3.31 -3.77
C VAL A 45 -1.15 -1.93 -3.31
N LEU A 46 0.13 -1.64 -3.50
CA LEU A 46 0.73 -0.36 -3.14
C LEU A 46 0.80 0.55 -4.36
N ILE A 47 0.24 1.75 -4.22
CA ILE A 47 0.32 2.81 -5.24
C ILE A 47 0.60 4.17 -4.56
N PRO A 48 1.12 5.16 -5.30
CA PRO A 48 1.29 6.51 -4.77
C PRO A 48 -0.02 7.12 -4.26
N ALA A 49 0.06 8.02 -3.27
CA ALA A 49 -1.11 8.59 -2.61
C ALA A 49 -1.96 9.41 -3.59
N ASN A 50 -1.32 10.15 -4.48
CA ASN A 50 -1.91 10.98 -5.52
C ASN A 50 -2.37 10.22 -6.78
N GLN A 51 -2.40 8.88 -6.73
CA GLN A 51 -2.78 8.06 -7.87
C GLN A 51 -3.99 7.17 -7.55
N GLN A 52 -4.63 6.66 -8.60
CA GLN A 52 -5.73 5.70 -8.49
C GLN A 52 -5.33 4.39 -9.16
N LEU A 53 -5.75 3.27 -8.56
CA LEU A 53 -5.43 1.95 -9.07
C LEU A 53 -6.20 1.67 -10.37
N ASP A 54 -5.48 1.32 -11.44
CA ASP A 54 -6.08 0.75 -12.64
C ASP A 54 -6.30 -0.76 -12.45
N LEU A 55 -7.55 -1.14 -12.17
CA LEU A 55 -7.95 -2.55 -12.00
C LEU A 55 -7.73 -3.40 -13.27
N LYS A 56 -7.74 -2.81 -14.47
CA LYS A 56 -7.47 -3.54 -15.72
C LYS A 56 -5.98 -3.86 -15.84
N LYS A 57 -5.10 -2.92 -15.50
CA LYS A 57 -3.66 -3.17 -15.45
C LYS A 57 -3.34 -4.25 -14.43
N LEU A 58 -3.87 -4.13 -13.21
CA LEU A 58 -3.69 -5.15 -12.18
C LEU A 58 -4.23 -6.53 -12.61
N ALA A 59 -5.40 -6.57 -13.24
CA ALA A 59 -6.00 -7.82 -13.73
C ALA A 59 -5.08 -8.53 -14.74
N LYS A 60 -4.48 -7.79 -15.67
CA LYS A 60 -3.47 -8.33 -16.61
C LYS A 60 -2.26 -8.89 -15.87
N VAL A 61 -1.71 -8.17 -14.90
CA VAL A 61 -0.52 -8.58 -14.13
C VAL A 61 -0.76 -9.89 -13.37
N VAL A 62 -1.97 -10.11 -12.87
CA VAL A 62 -2.30 -11.31 -12.08
C VAL A 62 -3.07 -12.38 -12.85
N GLY A 63 -3.23 -12.23 -14.17
CA GLY A 63 -3.94 -13.19 -15.02
C GLY A 63 -5.43 -13.34 -14.70
N ALA A 64 -6.07 -12.30 -14.16
CA ALA A 64 -7.49 -12.33 -13.82
C ALA A 64 -8.34 -11.69 -14.91
N LYS A 65 -9.58 -12.20 -15.11
CA LYS A 65 -10.54 -11.58 -16.04
C LYS A 65 -11.12 -10.27 -15.48
N LYS A 66 -11.36 -10.22 -14.17
CA LYS A 66 -11.94 -9.06 -13.47
C LYS A 66 -11.46 -9.04 -12.03
N LEU A 67 -11.30 -7.83 -11.49
CA LEU A 67 -11.00 -7.57 -10.09
C LEU A 67 -11.97 -6.52 -9.56
N LYS A 68 -12.10 -6.45 -8.24
CA LYS A 68 -12.88 -5.41 -7.57
C LYS A 68 -12.13 -4.90 -6.35
N MET A 69 -12.27 -3.62 -6.04
CA MET A 69 -11.80 -3.09 -4.77
C MET A 69 -12.55 -3.78 -3.63
N ALA A 70 -11.86 -4.15 -2.56
CA ALA A 70 -12.53 -4.52 -1.33
C ALA A 70 -13.25 -3.28 -0.77
N THR A 71 -14.45 -3.48 -0.21
CA THR A 71 -15.08 -2.43 0.59
C THR A 71 -14.27 -2.21 1.86
N GLN A 72 -14.46 -1.07 2.53
CA GLN A 72 -13.78 -0.80 3.80
C GLN A 72 -13.98 -1.95 4.80
N GLN A 73 -15.23 -2.36 5.04
CA GLN A 73 -15.55 -3.43 5.98
C GLN A 73 -14.83 -4.74 5.64
N VAL A 74 -14.81 -5.11 4.35
CA VAL A 74 -14.15 -6.34 3.89
C VAL A 74 -12.63 -6.21 4.04
N ALA A 75 -12.04 -5.07 3.70
CA ALA A 75 -10.61 -4.83 3.86
C ALA A 75 -10.19 -4.93 5.34
N GLU A 76 -10.94 -4.33 6.25
CA GLU A 76 -10.66 -4.39 7.69
C GLU A 76 -10.81 -5.81 8.23
N GLN A 77 -11.86 -6.54 7.82
CA GLN A 77 -12.07 -7.94 8.21
C GLN A 77 -10.93 -8.85 7.73
N LEU A 78 -10.48 -8.70 6.48
CA LEU A 78 -9.45 -9.55 5.89
C LEU A 78 -8.06 -9.26 6.46
N THR A 79 -7.77 -8.00 6.75
CA THR A 79 -6.43 -7.58 7.21
C THR A 79 -6.30 -7.56 8.73
N GLY A 80 -7.41 -7.37 9.45
CA GLY A 80 -7.39 -7.06 10.88
C GLY A 80 -6.90 -5.64 11.19
N LEU A 81 -6.72 -4.78 10.18
CA LEU A 81 -6.23 -3.42 10.30
C LEU A 81 -7.30 -2.44 9.84
N GLN A 82 -7.36 -1.26 10.45
CA GLN A 82 -8.29 -0.21 10.02
C GLN A 82 -7.87 0.41 8.69
N VAL A 83 -8.83 0.79 7.84
CA VAL A 83 -8.53 1.55 6.61
C VAL A 83 -7.80 2.86 6.98
N GLY A 84 -6.80 3.24 6.20
CA GLY A 84 -5.85 4.32 6.52
C GLY A 84 -4.67 3.87 7.40
N GLY A 85 -4.74 2.66 7.97
CA GLY A 85 -3.64 2.01 8.71
C GLY A 85 -3.18 0.69 8.10
N ILE A 86 -3.74 0.27 6.95
CA ILE A 86 -3.35 -0.98 6.29
C ILE A 86 -1.92 -0.84 5.76
N SER A 87 -1.08 -1.83 6.07
CA SER A 87 0.33 -1.86 5.66
C SER A 87 0.73 -3.25 5.19
N PRO A 88 1.52 -3.39 4.10
CA PRO A 88 2.11 -4.67 3.73
C PRO A 88 3.03 -5.21 4.82
N LEU A 89 3.76 -4.35 5.54
CA LEU A 89 4.74 -4.76 6.55
C LEU A 89 4.06 -5.47 7.73
N ALA A 90 2.90 -4.97 8.14
CA ALA A 90 2.08 -5.60 9.20
C ALA A 90 1.41 -6.92 8.75
N LEU A 91 1.36 -7.19 7.44
CA LEU A 91 0.61 -8.30 6.85
C LEU A 91 1.50 -9.35 6.16
N MET A 92 2.83 -9.20 6.19
CA MET A 92 3.76 -10.08 5.46
C MET A 92 3.60 -11.57 5.83
N ASN A 93 3.41 -11.85 7.13
CA ASN A 93 3.27 -13.21 7.64
C ASN A 93 1.84 -13.78 7.47
N LYS A 94 0.93 -13.01 6.89
CA LYS A 94 -0.45 -13.46 6.63
C LYS A 94 -0.59 -14.09 5.25
N GLY A 95 0.45 -14.14 4.42
CA GLY A 95 0.43 -14.84 3.13
C GLY A 95 -0.37 -14.12 2.04
N PHE A 96 -0.50 -12.79 2.10
CA PHE A 96 -1.02 -12.01 0.98
C PHE A 96 -0.01 -11.96 -0.16
N LYS A 97 -0.49 -12.01 -1.41
CA LYS A 97 0.34 -11.57 -2.55
C LYS A 97 0.36 -10.04 -2.55
N ILE A 98 1.56 -9.48 -2.57
CA ILE A 98 1.80 -8.04 -2.51
C ILE A 98 2.29 -7.58 -3.88
N LEU A 99 1.65 -6.56 -4.44
CA LEU A 99 2.09 -5.86 -5.63
C LEU A 99 2.35 -4.40 -5.32
N GLY A 100 3.34 -3.80 -5.96
CA GLY A 100 3.64 -2.38 -5.83
C GLY A 100 3.74 -1.73 -7.21
N ASP A 101 3.34 -0.47 -7.30
CA ASP A 101 3.55 0.29 -8.52
C ASP A 101 5.06 0.52 -8.75
N ARG A 102 5.49 0.41 -10.01
CA ARG A 102 6.89 0.57 -10.42
C ARG A 102 7.48 1.94 -10.08
N SER A 103 6.65 2.97 -9.88
CA SER A 103 7.08 4.30 -9.43
C SER A 103 7.84 4.27 -8.10
N LEU A 104 7.68 3.24 -7.27
CA LEU A 104 8.52 3.01 -6.08
C LEU A 104 10.01 3.14 -6.37
N GLN A 105 10.47 2.68 -7.54
CA GLN A 105 11.89 2.68 -7.91
C GLN A 105 12.43 4.07 -8.27
N GLY A 106 11.56 5.06 -8.51
CA GLY A 106 11.94 6.44 -8.82
C GLY A 106 12.28 7.29 -7.59
N HIS A 107 12.15 6.75 -6.38
CA HIS A 107 12.34 7.48 -5.13
C HIS A 107 13.53 6.94 -4.33
N GLU A 108 14.26 7.83 -3.65
CA GLU A 108 15.29 7.43 -2.70
C GLU A 108 14.66 6.87 -1.41
N ARG A 109 13.59 7.51 -0.94
CA ARG A 109 12.82 7.13 0.24
C ARG A 109 11.33 7.22 -0.05
N VAL A 110 10.57 6.29 0.52
CA VAL A 110 9.11 6.24 0.43
C VAL A 110 8.50 6.07 1.81
N TYR A 111 7.26 6.50 1.93
CA TYR A 111 6.46 6.41 3.14
C TYR A 111 5.33 5.39 2.94
N LEU A 112 5.02 4.63 3.98
CA LEU A 112 3.83 3.78 4.03
C LEU A 112 3.37 3.62 5.48
N SER A 113 2.10 3.26 5.69
CA SER A 113 1.57 3.07 7.04
C SER A 113 2.40 2.04 7.83
N SER A 114 2.53 2.25 9.13
CA SER A 114 3.17 1.28 10.04
C SER A 114 2.28 0.10 10.43
N GLY A 115 1.04 0.03 9.94
CA GLY A 115 0.02 -0.92 10.41
C GLY A 115 -1.01 -0.31 11.36
N GLN A 116 -0.88 0.99 11.65
CA GLN A 116 -1.86 1.77 12.41
C GLN A 116 -1.89 3.20 11.89
N ARG A 117 -2.95 3.94 12.23
CA ARG A 117 -3.09 5.36 11.87
C ARG A 117 -2.12 6.21 12.70
N GLY A 118 -1.70 7.33 12.13
CA GLY A 118 -0.89 8.33 12.83
C GLY A 118 0.61 8.08 12.81
N ILE A 119 1.06 6.97 12.20
CA ILE A 119 2.49 6.68 12.01
C ILE A 119 2.74 6.17 10.60
N GLN A 120 3.65 6.83 9.90
CA GLN A 120 4.24 6.37 8.64
C GLN A 120 5.66 5.84 8.90
N ILE A 121 6.03 4.77 8.20
CA ILE A 121 7.40 4.28 8.10
C ILE A 121 8.02 4.90 6.85
N LYS A 122 9.21 5.49 6.98
CA LYS A 122 10.02 5.98 5.87
C LYS A 122 11.22 5.07 5.67
N LEU A 123 11.37 4.50 4.48
CA LEU A 123 12.46 3.56 4.17
C LEU A 123 12.85 3.59 2.68
N ALA A 124 13.97 2.96 2.36
CA ALA A 124 14.40 2.79 0.97
C ALA A 124 13.48 1.79 0.23
N PRO A 125 13.03 2.08 -1.00
CA PRO A 125 12.20 1.16 -1.77
C PRO A 125 12.81 -0.23 -1.97
N ALA A 126 14.12 -0.32 -2.17
CA ALA A 126 14.82 -1.61 -2.32
C ALA A 126 14.64 -2.51 -1.09
N ASP A 127 14.69 -1.93 0.11
CA ASP A 127 14.45 -2.65 1.35
C ASP A 127 12.99 -3.06 1.50
N LEU A 128 12.06 -2.16 1.17
CA LEU A 128 10.63 -2.46 1.18
C LEU A 128 10.31 -3.64 0.24
N ILE A 129 10.85 -3.64 -0.97
CA ILE A 129 10.68 -4.72 -1.96
C ILE A 129 11.26 -6.03 -1.45
N ARG A 130 12.50 -5.99 -0.93
CA ARG A 130 13.19 -7.17 -0.41
C ARG A 130 12.45 -7.83 0.75
N VAL A 131 11.95 -7.01 1.67
CA VAL A 131 11.27 -7.48 2.90
C VAL A 131 9.88 -8.03 2.59
N THR A 132 9.11 -7.33 1.76
CA THR A 132 7.74 -7.74 1.40
C THR A 132 7.70 -8.78 0.29
N LYS A 133 8.80 -8.97 -0.44
CA LYS A 133 8.88 -9.77 -1.67
C LYS A 133 7.82 -9.36 -2.70
N MET A 134 7.43 -8.08 -2.73
CA MET A 134 6.38 -7.61 -3.62
C MET A 134 6.82 -7.68 -5.09
N GLN A 135 5.85 -7.93 -5.96
CA GLN A 135 6.04 -7.85 -7.40
C GLN A 135 5.75 -6.41 -7.87
N LEU A 136 6.70 -5.79 -8.58
CA LEU A 136 6.48 -4.48 -9.19
C LEU A 136 5.77 -4.59 -10.54
N ALA A 137 4.89 -3.64 -10.84
CA ALA A 137 4.22 -3.52 -12.13
C ALA A 137 3.73 -2.08 -12.38
N ASP A 138 3.30 -1.79 -13.61
CA ASP A 138 2.53 -0.57 -13.90
C ASP A 138 1.08 -0.75 -13.42
N LEU A 139 0.67 -0.03 -12.38
CA LEU A 139 -0.60 -0.24 -11.69
C LEU A 139 -1.52 0.99 -11.70
N VAL A 140 -1.00 2.15 -12.07
CA VAL A 140 -1.74 3.42 -12.14
C VAL A 140 -1.77 3.97 -13.56
#